data_AF-A0A4Y7NFI9-F1
#
_entry.id   AF-A0A4Y7NFI9-F1
#
_cell.length_a   1.000
_cell.length_b   1.000
_cell.length_c   1.000
_cell.angle_alpha   90.00
_cell.angle_beta   90.00
_cell.angle_gamma   90.00
#
_symmetry.space_group_name_H-M   'P 1'
#
loop_
_entity.id
_entity.type
_entity.pdbx_description
1 polymer ?
#
loop_
_entity_poly.entity_id
_entity_poly.type
_entity_poly.pdbx_seq_one_letter_code
_entity_poly.pdbx_strand_id
1 'polypeptide(L)'
;MSFSVVNVVRNVSRAVPVSMRSMRLTKPITRSLWYISNPTNQFVPSKLSPAFKHTPLGSACPCGECRGVHTRGDKELIEFLSEEIAVEKKGMSKSKDVSNLDGFDVKHNGAEIALSKKFNDEQIEITVNVNHSVDADISEDLNTKADNPPQAEMKSRPHFEVKLIKGKQVTRFACSYIQDAGEPVEDAPNDIFTIDELAVYEGHHNEQTYAVAGDILDGYMYDLLMNLLEERGVSNEFAEKLSDLATKREHQLFVGLLENLQSFVQGK
;
A
#
# COMPACT_ATOMS: atom_id res chain seq x y z
N MET A 1 -45.23 48.96 27.21
CA MET A 1 -44.52 50.06 27.89
C MET A 1 -43.05 49.74 27.87
N SER A 2 -42.26 50.63 27.26
CA SER A 2 -40.80 50.63 27.27
C SER A 2 -40.26 50.62 28.69
N PHE A 3 -39.07 50.06 28.92
CA PHE A 3 -37.94 50.80 29.52
C PHE A 3 -36.62 50.08 29.23
N SER A 4 -35.63 50.89 28.90
CA SER A 4 -34.25 50.60 28.52
C SER A 4 -33.35 51.19 29.60
N VAL A 5 -32.35 50.46 30.09
CA VAL A 5 -31.18 50.97 30.86
C VAL A 5 -30.06 49.92 30.71
N VAL A 6 -29.07 50.07 29.82
CA VAL A 6 -27.77 50.78 29.91
C VAL A 6 -26.83 50.33 31.06
N ASN A 7 -25.78 49.61 30.63
CA ASN A 7 -24.39 49.48 31.09
C ASN A 7 -23.92 50.16 32.40
N VAL A 8 -23.21 49.39 33.24
CA VAL A 8 -21.96 49.83 33.90
C VAL A 8 -20.96 48.67 34.01
N VAL A 9 -19.74 48.96 33.57
CA VAL A 9 -18.53 48.12 33.52
C VAL A 9 -17.86 48.02 34.88
N ARG A 10 -17.34 46.84 35.26
CA ARG A 10 -16.18 46.71 36.17
C ARG A 10 -15.29 45.55 35.71
N ASN A 11 -14.17 45.92 35.09
CA ASN A 11 -13.05 45.04 34.77
C ASN A 11 -12.39 44.54 36.06
N VAL A 12 -12.29 43.21 36.21
CA VAL A 12 -11.39 42.57 37.17
C VAL A 12 -10.43 41.70 36.37
N SER A 13 -9.20 42.18 36.19
CA SER A 13 -8.12 41.45 35.56
C SER A 13 -7.70 40.28 36.46
N ARG A 14 -8.07 39.05 36.08
CA ARG A 14 -7.48 37.82 36.61
C ARG A 14 -6.30 37.43 35.74
N ALA A 15 -5.09 37.55 36.29
CA ALA A 15 -3.90 36.97 35.70
C ALA A 15 -4.00 35.43 35.79
N VAL A 16 -3.85 34.76 34.66
CA VAL A 16 -3.75 33.29 34.55
C VAL A 16 -2.27 32.96 34.31
N PRO A 17 -1.67 31.99 35.02
CA PRO A 17 -0.28 31.62 34.80
C PRO A 17 -0.10 30.92 33.44
N VAL A 18 0.91 31.36 32.69
CA VAL A 18 1.40 30.66 31.50
C VAL A 18 2.01 29.34 31.95
N SER A 19 1.28 28.24 31.69
CA SER A 19 1.81 26.89 31.84
C SER A 19 2.76 26.62 30.67
N MET A 20 4.07 26.60 30.95
CA MET A 20 5.04 26.01 30.03
C MET A 20 4.75 24.51 29.91
N ARG A 21 4.04 24.11 28.86
CA ARG A 21 4.00 22.71 28.43
C ARG A 21 5.39 22.33 27.93
N SER A 22 6.11 21.60 28.77
CA SER A 22 7.16 20.68 28.31
C SER A 22 6.56 19.84 27.19
N MET A 23 7.14 19.95 25.97
CA MET A 23 6.90 18.97 24.92
C MET A 23 7.49 17.65 25.40
N ARG A 24 6.69 16.88 26.14
CA ARG A 24 6.91 15.45 26.26
C ARG A 24 6.58 14.89 24.89
N LEU A 25 7.63 14.43 24.20
CA LEU A 25 7.49 13.56 23.05
C LEU A 25 6.74 12.32 23.53
N THR A 26 5.41 12.31 23.38
CA THR A 26 4.62 11.11 23.56
C THR A 26 4.99 10.21 22.40
N LYS A 27 5.74 9.15 22.69
CA LYS A 27 5.97 8.06 21.74
C LYS A 27 4.59 7.60 21.23
N PRO A 28 4.28 7.69 19.92
CA PRO A 28 3.08 7.06 19.41
C PRO A 28 3.19 5.56 19.69
N ILE A 29 2.12 5.00 20.22
CA ILE A 29 1.96 3.58 20.50
C ILE A 29 2.05 2.84 19.16
N THR A 30 3.06 1.97 19.05
CA THR A 30 3.20 0.85 18.12
C THR A 30 2.33 0.91 16.85
N ARG A 31 2.80 1.61 15.82
CA ARG A 31 2.34 1.41 14.44
C ARG A 31 3.43 0.64 13.74
N SER A 32 3.08 -0.48 13.10
CA SER A 32 4.04 -1.25 12.32
C SER A 32 4.51 -0.37 11.14
N LEU A 33 5.80 -0.41 10.81
CA LEU A 33 6.37 0.38 9.72
C LEU A 33 5.68 0.15 8.37
N TRP A 34 4.98 -0.98 8.23
CA TRP A 34 4.09 -1.27 7.12
C TRP A 34 3.10 -0.13 6.84
N TYR A 35 2.67 0.58 7.89
CA TYR A 35 1.77 1.74 7.82
C TYR A 35 2.40 3.02 7.26
N ILE A 36 3.71 3.04 6.99
CA ILE A 36 4.46 4.27 6.62
C ILE A 36 4.96 4.22 5.16
N SER A 37 4.86 3.10 4.46
CA SER A 37 5.27 2.92 3.05
C SER A 37 4.32 3.64 2.07
N ASN A 38 4.39 4.98 1.99
CA ASN A 38 3.61 5.82 1.09
C ASN A 38 4.54 6.74 0.23
N PRO A 39 4.35 6.83 -1.11
CA PRO A 39 5.08 7.79 -1.95
C PRO A 39 4.60 9.25 -1.88
N THR A 40 3.50 9.59 -1.19
CA THR A 40 2.85 10.91 -1.33
C THR A 40 3.33 12.00 -0.35
N ASN A 41 4.35 11.74 0.49
CA ASN A 41 4.93 12.77 1.36
C ASN A 41 6.16 13.45 0.73
N GLN A 42 5.96 14.23 -0.33
CA GLN A 42 6.92 15.27 -0.74
C GLN A 42 6.75 16.52 0.13
N PHE A 43 7.07 16.42 1.42
CA PHE A 43 7.36 17.61 2.24
C PHE A 43 8.87 17.70 2.42
N VAL A 44 9.51 18.44 1.52
CA VAL A 44 10.90 18.86 1.66
C VAL A 44 10.90 20.11 2.54
N PRO A 45 11.41 20.08 3.79
CA PRO A 45 11.67 21.32 4.49
C PRO A 45 12.94 21.92 3.88
N SER A 46 12.74 22.86 2.96
CA SER A 46 13.79 23.79 2.57
C SER A 46 14.27 24.56 3.80
N LYS A 47 15.59 24.68 3.94
CA LYS A 47 16.36 25.46 4.92
C LYS A 47 16.80 24.71 6.17
N LEU A 48 17.90 23.97 6.01
CA LEU A 48 18.99 23.99 6.98
C LEU A 48 20.34 24.04 6.26
N SER A 49 21.00 25.19 6.36
CA SER A 49 22.46 25.37 6.24
C SER A 49 22.79 26.59 7.08
N PRO A 50 23.88 26.56 7.87
CA PRO A 50 25.19 26.73 7.25
C PRO A 50 26.31 25.80 7.75
N ALA A 51 27.15 25.42 6.80
CA ALA A 51 28.61 25.26 6.92
C ALA A 51 29.16 24.23 7.92
N PHE A 52 29.17 22.95 7.54
CA PHE A 52 30.24 22.04 7.97
C PHE A 52 31.46 22.26 7.07
N LYS A 53 32.53 22.81 7.66
CA LYS A 53 33.85 22.83 7.03
C LYS A 53 34.34 21.38 6.94
N HIS A 54 34.28 20.79 5.75
CA HIS A 54 35.00 19.55 5.47
C HIS A 54 36.50 19.87 5.39
N THR A 55 37.23 19.59 6.47
CA THR A 55 38.69 19.41 6.40
C THR A 55 38.99 18.12 5.64
N PRO A 56 39.88 18.14 4.64
CA PRO A 56 40.22 16.95 3.87
C PRO A 56 41.10 16.00 4.68
N LEU A 57 40.98 14.73 4.33
CA LEU A 57 41.67 13.53 4.82
C LEU A 57 43.04 13.77 5.47
N GLY A 58 43.20 13.26 6.69
CA GLY A 58 44.51 13.14 7.31
C GLY A 58 44.47 12.63 8.74
N SER A 59 44.25 11.33 8.94
CA SER A 59 44.97 10.51 9.93
C SER A 59 44.42 9.10 9.90
N ALA A 60 45.25 8.15 9.43
CA ALA A 60 45.04 6.74 9.68
C ALA A 60 44.87 6.52 11.19
N CYS A 61 43.75 5.92 11.57
CA CYS A 61 43.52 5.51 12.96
C CYS A 61 44.57 4.44 13.31
N PRO A 62 45.25 4.50 14.47
CA PRO A 62 46.25 3.49 14.87
C PRO A 62 45.63 2.14 15.25
N CYS A 63 44.31 2.03 15.16
CA CYS A 63 43.53 0.83 15.35
C CYS A 63 43.60 -0.02 14.07
N GLY A 64 44.47 -1.04 14.05
CA GLY A 64 44.60 -2.00 12.94
C GLY A 64 43.35 -2.85 12.64
N GLU A 65 42.22 -2.54 13.28
CA GLU A 65 40.93 -3.25 13.20
C GLU A 65 39.75 -2.31 12.89
N CYS A 66 40.01 -1.10 12.39
CA CYS A 66 38.98 -0.17 11.93
C CYS A 66 38.42 -0.62 10.55
N ARG A 67 38.04 -1.90 10.43
CA ARG A 67 37.32 -2.49 9.30
C ARG A 67 35.82 -2.44 9.60
N GLY A 68 35.18 -1.36 9.20
CA GLY A 68 33.73 -1.17 9.36
C GLY A 68 33.45 0.23 9.85
N VAL A 69 33.31 1.16 8.91
CA VAL A 69 32.97 2.56 9.21
C VAL A 69 31.47 2.62 9.47
N HIS A 70 30.99 2.01 10.54
CA HIS A 70 29.61 2.25 10.98
C HIS A 70 29.53 3.65 11.53
N THR A 71 28.78 4.51 10.83
CA THR A 71 28.43 5.83 11.34
C THR A 71 27.55 5.70 12.58
N ARG A 72 27.41 6.79 13.34
CA ARG A 72 26.42 6.82 14.42
C ARG A 72 25.00 6.55 13.89
N GLY A 73 24.68 7.05 12.70
CA GLY A 73 23.39 6.81 12.05
C GLY A 73 23.16 5.33 11.73
N ASP A 74 24.21 4.60 11.33
CA ASP A 74 24.12 3.17 11.02
C ASP A 74 23.73 2.37 12.27
N LYS A 75 24.29 2.72 13.44
CA LYS A 75 23.98 2.06 14.71
C LYS A 75 22.54 2.32 15.14
N GLU A 76 22.10 3.57 15.09
CA GLU A 76 20.71 3.96 15.42
C GLU A 76 19.72 3.28 14.47
N LEU A 77 20.04 3.20 13.17
CA LEU A 77 19.22 2.52 12.18
C LEU A 77 19.15 1.01 12.39
N ILE A 78 20.25 0.34 12.75
CA ILE A 78 20.26 -1.10 13.03
C ILE A 78 19.41 -1.43 14.26
N GLU A 79 19.50 -0.63 15.33
CA GLU A 79 18.69 -0.81 16.54
C GLU A 79 17.20 -0.68 16.22
N PHE A 80 16.83 0.39 15.51
CA PHE A 80 15.47 0.61 15.04
C PHE A 80 14.94 -0.54 14.16
N LEU A 81 15.69 -0.93 13.12
CA LEU A 81 15.30 -2.04 12.24
C LEU A 81 15.15 -3.37 13.00
N SER A 82 15.97 -3.61 14.02
CA SER A 82 15.87 -4.84 14.83
C SER A 82 14.56 -4.91 15.60
N GLU A 83 14.12 -3.80 16.18
CA GLU A 83 12.83 -3.71 16.88
C GLU A 83 11.67 -3.88 15.90
N GLU A 84 11.72 -3.17 14.78
CA GLU A 84 10.65 -3.19 13.77
C GLU A 84 10.49 -4.54 13.10
N ILE A 85 11.58 -5.18 12.65
CA ILE A 85 11.53 -6.53 12.08
C ILE A 85 10.92 -7.52 13.10
N ALA A 86 11.25 -7.38 14.39
CA ALA A 86 10.71 -8.25 15.43
C ALA A 86 9.21 -8.03 15.67
N VAL A 87 8.70 -6.81 15.50
CA VAL A 87 7.27 -6.49 15.54
C VAL A 87 6.56 -7.05 14.31
N GLU A 88 7.08 -6.76 13.11
CA GLU A 88 6.44 -7.15 11.84
C GLU A 88 6.37 -8.66 11.66
N LYS A 89 7.42 -9.39 12.08
CA LYS A 89 7.42 -10.86 12.07
C LYS A 89 6.40 -11.49 13.03
N LYS A 90 6.05 -10.80 14.12
CA LYS A 90 4.99 -11.27 15.03
C LYS A 90 3.61 -11.06 14.42
N GLY A 91 3.44 -9.98 13.66
CA GLY A 91 2.22 -9.68 12.91
C GLY A 91 2.02 -10.57 11.68
N MET A 92 3.11 -11.10 11.12
CA MET A 92 3.03 -12.02 9.98
C MET A 92 2.30 -13.31 10.38
N SER A 93 1.12 -13.52 9.81
CA SER A 93 0.38 -14.77 10.01
C SER A 93 1.25 -15.95 9.60
N LYS A 94 1.34 -16.99 10.42
CA LYS A 94 2.01 -18.26 10.06
C LYS A 94 1.23 -19.06 9.01
N SER A 95 0.36 -18.40 8.25
CA SER A 95 -0.50 -19.07 7.28
C SER A 95 0.38 -19.70 6.19
N LYS A 96 0.06 -20.95 5.88
CA LYS A 96 0.73 -21.75 4.87
C LYS A 96 0.63 -21.04 3.52
N ASP A 97 1.69 -21.07 2.72
CA ASP A 97 1.68 -20.54 1.36
C ASP A 97 0.44 -21.03 0.60
N VAL A 98 -0.33 -20.07 0.09
CA VAL A 98 -1.57 -20.33 -0.63
C VAL A 98 -1.18 -20.81 -2.02
N SER A 99 -1.16 -22.14 -2.19
CA SER A 99 -0.84 -22.78 -3.47
C SER A 99 -2.02 -22.81 -4.44
N ASN A 100 -3.23 -22.60 -3.93
CA ASN A 100 -4.44 -22.56 -4.73
C ASN A 100 -5.40 -21.46 -4.25
N LEU A 101 -5.94 -20.68 -5.18
CA LEU A 101 -6.96 -19.68 -4.94
C LEU A 101 -8.13 -19.94 -5.88
N ASP A 102 -9.29 -20.40 -5.37
CA ASP A 102 -10.50 -20.66 -6.16
C ASP A 102 -10.28 -21.51 -7.43
N GLY A 103 -9.40 -22.51 -7.33
CA GLY A 103 -9.04 -23.40 -8.42
C GLY A 103 -7.93 -22.87 -9.33
N PHE A 104 -7.39 -21.67 -9.08
CA PHE A 104 -6.18 -21.17 -9.71
C PHE A 104 -4.93 -21.68 -8.98
N ASP A 105 -3.97 -22.22 -9.73
CA ASP A 105 -2.62 -22.49 -9.23
C ASP A 105 -1.86 -21.18 -9.05
N VAL A 106 -1.29 -20.96 -7.86
CA VAL A 106 -0.64 -19.71 -7.47
C VAL A 106 0.88 -19.89 -7.45
N LYS A 107 1.59 -18.99 -8.14
CA LYS A 107 3.05 -18.92 -8.15
C LYS A 107 3.52 -17.53 -7.74
N HIS A 108 4.57 -17.49 -6.94
CA HIS A 108 5.20 -16.25 -6.49
C HIS A 108 6.56 -16.08 -7.15
N ASN A 109 6.80 -14.91 -7.76
CA ASN A 109 8.08 -14.54 -8.35
C ASN A 109 8.46 -13.12 -7.91
N GLY A 110 9.16 -13.01 -6.77
CA GLY A 110 9.44 -11.70 -6.18
C GLY A 110 8.15 -10.95 -5.83
N ALA A 111 7.98 -9.74 -6.37
CA ALA A 111 6.77 -8.93 -6.21
C ALA A 111 5.61 -9.34 -7.12
N GLU A 112 5.83 -10.27 -8.05
CA GLU A 112 4.80 -10.75 -8.95
C GLU A 112 4.11 -12.00 -8.40
N ILE A 113 2.79 -12.05 -8.55
CA ILE A 113 1.94 -13.21 -8.30
C ILE A 113 1.31 -13.61 -9.63
N ALA A 114 1.57 -14.84 -10.05
CA ALA A 114 1.00 -15.42 -11.26
C ALA A 114 -0.01 -16.51 -10.86
N LEU A 115 -1.25 -16.37 -11.31
CA LEU A 115 -2.31 -17.34 -11.11
C LEU A 115 -2.67 -17.96 -12.45
N SER A 116 -2.90 -19.27 -12.48
CA SER A 116 -3.28 -19.97 -13.72
C SER A 116 -4.36 -21.01 -13.49
N LYS A 117 -5.32 -21.09 -14.42
CA LYS A 117 -6.42 -22.06 -14.38
C LYS A 117 -6.79 -22.48 -15.79
N LYS A 118 -7.09 -23.76 -15.97
CA LYS A 118 -7.70 -24.25 -17.21
C LYS A 118 -9.21 -24.24 -17.06
N PHE A 119 -9.90 -23.72 -18.06
CA PHE A 119 -11.36 -23.69 -18.12
C PHE A 119 -11.80 -24.13 -19.52
N ASN A 120 -12.35 -25.35 -19.63
CA ASN A 120 -12.64 -26.01 -20.90
C ASN A 120 -11.39 -26.01 -21.83
N ASP A 121 -11.51 -25.46 -23.03
CA ASP A 121 -10.44 -25.33 -24.02
C ASP A 121 -9.66 -23.99 -23.89
N GLU A 122 -9.85 -23.27 -22.79
CA GLU A 122 -9.26 -21.96 -22.52
C GLU A 122 -8.26 -22.04 -21.35
N GLN A 123 -7.19 -21.28 -21.45
CA GLN A 123 -6.25 -21.05 -20.35
C GLN A 123 -6.43 -19.62 -19.83
N ILE A 124 -6.69 -19.50 -18.53
CA ILE A 124 -6.85 -18.23 -17.83
C ILE A 124 -5.57 -17.98 -17.07
N GLU A 125 -4.93 -16.84 -17.30
CA GLU A 125 -3.76 -16.38 -16.56
C GLU A 125 -4.05 -15.03 -15.94
N ILE A 126 -3.72 -14.88 -14.66
CA ILE A 126 -3.85 -13.61 -13.94
C ILE A 126 -2.48 -13.24 -13.41
N THR A 127 -2.04 -12.02 -13.70
CA THR A 127 -0.75 -11.50 -13.24
C THR A 127 -0.98 -10.26 -12.39
N VAL A 128 -0.33 -10.24 -11.23
CA VAL A 128 -0.46 -9.18 -10.23
C VAL A 128 0.92 -8.76 -9.76
N ASN A 129 1.14 -7.47 -9.55
CA ASN A 129 2.38 -6.96 -8.96
C ASN A 129 2.06 -6.15 -7.71
N VAL A 130 2.67 -6.51 -6.58
CA VAL A 130 2.40 -5.87 -5.28
C VAL A 130 3.26 -4.64 -5.00
N ASN A 131 4.05 -4.17 -5.96
CA ASN A 131 4.77 -2.92 -5.79
C ASN A 131 3.78 -1.74 -5.77
N HIS A 132 3.92 -0.87 -4.77
CA HIS A 132 3.10 0.35 -4.63
C HIS A 132 1.59 0.10 -4.58
N SER A 133 1.15 -1.05 -4.04
CA SER A 133 -0.24 -1.48 -4.09
C SER A 133 -1.02 -1.32 -2.78
N VAL A 134 -0.39 -0.87 -1.70
CA VAL A 134 -1.06 -0.73 -0.40
C VAL A 134 -1.86 0.57 -0.37
N ASP A 135 -3.16 0.47 -0.10
CA ASP A 135 -4.04 1.63 0.04
C ASP A 135 -3.77 2.32 1.38
N ALA A 136 -3.23 3.54 1.33
CA ALA A 136 -2.98 4.36 2.50
C ALA A 136 -4.19 5.20 2.92
N ASP A 137 -5.24 5.25 2.08
CA ASP A 137 -6.44 6.07 2.27
C ASP A 137 -7.48 5.38 3.14
N ILE A 138 -7.04 4.72 4.23
CA ILE A 138 -7.99 4.34 5.26
C ILE A 138 -8.38 5.61 5.96
N SER A 139 -9.55 6.11 5.57
CA SER A 139 -10.22 7.29 6.09
C SER A 139 -9.91 7.51 7.58
N GLU A 140 -9.48 8.73 7.88
CA GLU A 140 -9.40 9.28 9.24
C GLU A 140 -10.79 9.36 9.93
N ASP A 141 -11.83 8.75 9.32
CA ASP A 141 -13.19 8.61 9.83
C ASP A 141 -13.38 7.36 10.72
N LEU A 142 -12.30 6.87 11.34
CA LEU A 142 -12.43 6.08 12.55
C LEU A 142 -13.06 6.98 13.62
N ASN A 143 -14.39 6.88 13.71
CA ASN A 143 -15.26 7.57 14.65
C ASN A 143 -14.62 7.49 16.03
N THR A 144 -13.96 8.58 16.45
CA THR A 144 -13.12 8.72 17.65
C THR A 144 -13.91 8.60 18.97
N LYS A 145 -15.15 8.09 18.89
CA LYS A 145 -16.10 7.89 20.00
C LYS A 145 -16.31 6.42 20.39
N ALA A 146 -15.68 5.46 19.72
CA ALA A 146 -15.70 4.06 20.16
C ALA A 146 -14.49 3.77 21.07
N ASP A 147 -14.72 3.13 22.23
CA ASP A 147 -13.68 2.71 23.21
C ASP A 147 -12.64 1.72 22.64
N ASN A 148 -12.88 1.18 21.44
CA ASN A 148 -11.95 0.42 20.61
C ASN A 148 -12.32 0.66 19.13
N PRO A 149 -11.77 1.67 18.45
CA PRO A 149 -11.94 1.77 17.01
C PRO A 149 -11.35 0.51 16.36
N PRO A 150 -12.08 -0.19 15.47
CA PRO A 150 -11.49 -1.29 14.71
C PRO A 150 -10.27 -0.74 13.98
N GLN A 151 -9.14 -1.42 14.19
CA GLN A 151 -7.90 -1.05 13.54
C GLN A 151 -8.12 -1.19 12.04
N ALA A 152 -8.12 -0.06 11.35
CA ALA A 152 -8.04 0.06 9.91
C ALA A 152 -7.01 -0.94 9.36
N GLU A 153 -7.49 -2.06 8.80
CA GLU A 153 -6.63 -3.09 8.22
C GLU A 153 -6.18 -2.59 6.85
N MET A 154 -4.90 -2.27 6.72
CA MET A 154 -4.31 -1.92 5.44
C MET A 154 -4.43 -3.12 4.49
N LYS A 155 -4.94 -2.86 3.30
CA LYS A 155 -5.08 -3.84 2.23
C LYS A 155 -4.25 -3.41 1.04
N SER A 156 -3.67 -4.40 0.38
CA SER A 156 -2.98 -4.24 -0.89
C SER A 156 -3.97 -4.52 -2.03
N ARG A 157 -4.29 -3.49 -2.82
CA ARG A 157 -5.20 -3.53 -3.98
C ARG A 157 -4.44 -3.22 -5.29
N PRO A 158 -3.56 -4.13 -5.75
CA PRO A 158 -2.75 -3.92 -6.95
C PRO A 158 -3.59 -3.95 -8.22
N HIS A 159 -3.11 -3.28 -9.26
CA HIS A 159 -3.57 -3.58 -10.62
C HIS A 159 -3.32 -5.06 -10.95
N PHE A 160 -4.25 -5.66 -11.68
CA PHE A 160 -4.11 -7.03 -12.13
C PHE A 160 -4.50 -7.18 -13.60
N GLU A 161 -3.84 -8.09 -14.27
CA GLU A 161 -4.07 -8.39 -15.68
C GLU A 161 -4.68 -9.77 -15.81
N VAL A 162 -5.78 -9.89 -16.53
CA VAL A 162 -6.43 -11.17 -16.88
C VAL A 162 -6.21 -11.45 -18.36
N LYS A 163 -5.64 -12.62 -18.67
CA LYS A 163 -5.49 -13.14 -20.04
C LYS A 163 -6.37 -14.37 -20.20
N LEU A 164 -7.25 -14.32 -21.21
CA LEU A 164 -8.01 -15.47 -21.69
C LEU A 164 -7.36 -15.96 -22.99
N ILE A 165 -6.78 -17.15 -22.95
CA ILE A 165 -6.01 -17.74 -24.06
C ILE A 165 -6.81 -18.87 -24.70
N LYS A 166 -7.13 -18.71 -25.99
CA LYS A 166 -7.81 -19.75 -26.81
C LYS A 166 -6.98 -20.02 -28.06
N GLY A 167 -6.28 -21.16 -28.08
CA GLY A 167 -5.36 -21.48 -29.16
C GLY A 167 -4.22 -20.46 -29.26
N LYS A 168 -4.22 -19.63 -30.31
CA LYS A 168 -3.22 -18.57 -30.52
C LYS A 168 -3.70 -17.17 -30.12
N GLN A 169 -5.01 -17.01 -29.94
CA GLN A 169 -5.63 -15.73 -29.63
C GLN A 169 -5.64 -15.51 -28.12
N VAL A 170 -5.31 -14.29 -27.72
CA VAL A 170 -5.30 -13.80 -26.35
C VAL A 170 -6.21 -12.59 -26.25
N THR A 171 -7.17 -12.64 -25.34
CA THR A 171 -7.93 -11.47 -24.88
C THR A 171 -7.35 -11.04 -23.54
N ARG A 172 -6.84 -9.82 -23.47
CA ARG A 172 -6.22 -9.22 -22.29
C ARG A 172 -7.13 -8.15 -21.72
N PHE A 173 -7.33 -8.21 -20.41
CA PHE A 173 -8.00 -7.20 -19.59
C PHE A 173 -6.98 -6.67 -18.59
N ALA A 174 -6.78 -5.35 -18.55
CA ALA A 174 -6.13 -4.70 -17.42
C ALA A 174 -7.23 -4.20 -16.48
N CYS A 175 -7.11 -4.52 -15.20
CA CYS A 175 -8.11 -4.20 -14.19
C CYS A 175 -7.48 -3.43 -13.02
N SER A 176 -8.29 -2.59 -12.39
CA SER A 176 -7.95 -1.86 -11.16
C SER A 176 -9.06 -1.99 -10.12
N TYR A 177 -8.70 -1.89 -8.84
CA TYR A 177 -9.69 -1.82 -7.77
C TYR A 177 -10.31 -0.43 -7.71
N ILE A 178 -11.61 -0.37 -7.45
CA ILE A 178 -12.31 0.89 -7.23
C ILE A 178 -11.95 1.38 -5.82
N GLN A 179 -11.27 2.54 -5.74
CA GLN A 179 -10.98 3.20 -4.47
C GLN A 179 -12.25 3.91 -3.98
N ASP A 180 -12.80 3.46 -2.85
CA ASP A 180 -13.99 3.99 -2.17
C ASP A 180 -14.99 4.67 -3.11
N ALA A 181 -15.84 3.85 -3.75
CA ALA A 181 -17.09 4.36 -4.26
C ALA A 181 -17.78 5.07 -3.09
N GLY A 182 -18.07 6.37 -3.24
CA GLY A 182 -18.94 7.09 -2.32
C GLY A 182 -20.30 6.39 -2.17
N GLU A 183 -21.23 7.00 -1.43
CA GLU A 183 -22.51 6.36 -1.09
C GLU A 183 -23.10 5.53 -2.26
N PRO A 184 -23.40 4.24 -2.03
CA PRO A 184 -23.87 3.36 -3.09
C PRO A 184 -25.13 3.96 -3.70
N VAL A 185 -25.04 4.32 -4.98
CA VAL A 185 -26.21 4.68 -5.77
C VAL A 185 -27.04 3.41 -5.96
N GLU A 186 -28.33 3.44 -5.60
CA GLU A 186 -29.22 2.26 -5.54
C GLU A 186 -29.32 1.45 -6.86
N ASP A 187 -28.85 2.00 -7.99
CA ASP A 187 -28.90 1.39 -9.33
C ASP A 187 -27.51 1.13 -9.97
N ALA A 188 -26.40 1.34 -9.25
CA ALA A 188 -25.06 1.02 -9.78
C ALA A 188 -24.64 -0.41 -9.41
N PRO A 189 -24.02 -1.17 -10.33
CA PRO A 189 -23.40 -2.44 -9.97
C PRO A 189 -22.34 -2.21 -8.89
N ASN A 190 -22.45 -2.95 -7.78
CA ASN A 190 -21.48 -2.91 -6.68
C ASN A 190 -20.24 -3.74 -7.02
N ASP A 191 -19.59 -3.38 -8.12
CA ASP A 191 -18.31 -3.96 -8.50
C ASP A 191 -17.19 -3.37 -7.64
N ILE A 192 -16.19 -4.19 -7.32
CA ILE A 192 -15.04 -3.75 -6.52
C ILE A 192 -13.81 -3.48 -7.39
N PHE A 193 -13.90 -3.78 -8.69
CA PHE A 193 -12.86 -3.54 -9.68
C PHE A 193 -13.48 -3.14 -11.02
N THR A 194 -12.70 -2.46 -11.85
CA THR A 194 -13.08 -2.07 -13.21
C THR A 194 -12.11 -2.64 -14.24
N ILE A 195 -12.56 -2.69 -15.50
CA ILE A 195 -11.68 -2.93 -16.65
C ILE A 195 -11.16 -1.57 -17.13
N ASP A 196 -9.85 -1.35 -17.02
CA ASP A 196 -9.19 -0.12 -17.45
C ASP A 196 -8.81 -0.17 -18.93
N GLU A 197 -8.45 -1.35 -19.43
CA GLU A 197 -7.99 -1.55 -20.81
C GLU A 197 -8.36 -2.95 -21.32
N LEU A 198 -8.79 -3.01 -22.58
CA LEU A 198 -9.08 -4.24 -23.31
C LEU A 198 -8.20 -4.33 -24.56
N ALA A 199 -7.56 -5.49 -24.77
CA ALA A 199 -6.80 -5.78 -25.99
C ALA A 199 -7.04 -7.21 -26.47
N VAL A 200 -7.00 -7.41 -27.80
CA VAL A 200 -7.07 -8.74 -28.42
C VAL A 200 -5.93 -8.89 -29.41
N TYR A 201 -5.14 -9.95 -29.29
CA TYR A 201 -3.98 -10.19 -30.15
C TYR A 201 -3.65 -11.67 -30.30
N GLU A 202 -2.74 -12.00 -31.22
CA GLU A 202 -2.16 -13.33 -31.35
C GLU A 202 -0.67 -13.29 -30.97
N GLY A 203 -0.23 -14.28 -30.19
CA GLY A 203 1.17 -14.38 -29.77
C GLY A 203 1.51 -13.44 -28.61
N HIS A 204 2.49 -12.56 -28.78
CA HIS A 204 3.00 -11.69 -27.72
C HIS A 204 2.41 -10.29 -27.80
N HIS A 205 2.02 -9.75 -26.64
CA HIS A 205 1.69 -8.35 -26.49
C HIS A 205 2.93 -7.48 -26.76
N ASN A 206 2.77 -6.42 -27.55
CA ASN A 206 3.78 -5.41 -27.77
C ASN A 206 3.12 -4.02 -27.85
N GLU A 207 3.91 -2.97 -27.94
CA GLU A 207 3.41 -1.57 -28.02
C GLU A 207 2.61 -1.28 -29.30
N GLN A 208 2.65 -2.17 -30.30
CA GLN A 208 1.90 -2.04 -31.55
C GLN A 208 0.53 -2.72 -31.46
N THR A 209 0.27 -3.50 -30.41
CA THR A 209 -1.04 -4.11 -30.17
C THR A 209 -2.04 -3.01 -29.84
N TYR A 210 -3.15 -2.96 -30.60
CA TYR A 210 -4.24 -2.06 -30.30
C TYR A 210 -4.89 -2.46 -28.97
N ALA A 211 -5.02 -1.48 -28.08
CA ALA A 211 -5.71 -1.58 -26.82
C ALA A 211 -6.67 -0.39 -26.70
N VAL A 212 -7.87 -0.66 -26.18
CA VAL A 212 -8.92 0.33 -25.99
C VAL A 212 -9.11 0.57 -24.50
N ALA A 213 -9.25 1.84 -24.10
CA ALA A 213 -9.55 2.19 -22.73
C ALA A 213 -10.97 1.75 -22.35
N GLY A 214 -11.16 1.34 -21.09
CA GLY A 214 -12.42 0.80 -20.59
C GLY A 214 -13.55 1.84 -20.51
N ASP A 215 -13.20 3.10 -20.26
CA ASP A 215 -14.13 4.23 -20.09
C ASP A 215 -14.86 4.63 -21.38
N ILE A 216 -14.33 4.29 -22.55
CA ILE A 216 -14.94 4.54 -23.86
C ILE A 216 -15.70 3.33 -24.41
N LEU A 217 -15.76 2.22 -23.66
CA LEU A 217 -16.54 1.06 -24.08
C LEU A 217 -18.04 1.35 -23.94
N ASP A 218 -18.82 0.78 -24.85
CA ASP A 218 -20.27 0.79 -24.73
C ASP A 218 -20.70 0.08 -23.43
N GLY A 219 -21.63 0.67 -22.68
CA GLY A 219 -22.02 0.16 -21.36
C GLY A 219 -22.55 -1.28 -21.39
N TYR A 220 -23.34 -1.63 -22.40
CA TYR A 220 -23.84 -3.01 -22.54
C TYR A 220 -22.71 -3.98 -22.88
N MET A 221 -21.75 -3.55 -23.72
CA MET A 221 -20.55 -4.35 -23.98
C MET A 221 -19.72 -4.54 -22.71
N TYR A 222 -19.56 -3.50 -21.88
CA TYR A 222 -18.84 -3.56 -20.61
C TYR A 222 -19.46 -4.60 -19.67
N ASP A 223 -20.79 -4.59 -19.50
CA ASP A 223 -21.50 -5.56 -18.67
C ASP A 223 -21.27 -7.00 -19.15
N LEU A 224 -21.29 -7.23 -20.47
CA LEU A 224 -21.01 -8.55 -21.04
C LEU A 224 -19.56 -9.00 -20.81
N LEU A 225 -18.59 -8.07 -20.79
CA LEU A 225 -17.19 -8.37 -20.49
C LEU A 225 -16.98 -8.70 -19.01
N MET A 226 -17.67 -8.00 -18.10
CA MET A 226 -17.66 -8.32 -16.67
C MET A 226 -18.27 -9.70 -16.40
N ASN A 227 -19.41 -10.02 -17.02
CA ASN A 227 -20.00 -11.36 -16.96
C ASN A 227 -19.05 -12.44 -17.50
N LEU A 228 -18.33 -12.16 -18.59
CA LEU A 228 -17.33 -13.07 -19.14
C LEU A 228 -16.21 -13.36 -18.14
N LEU A 229 -15.70 -12.34 -17.44
CA LEU A 229 -14.69 -12.50 -16.39
C LEU A 229 -15.22 -13.34 -15.22
N GLU A 230 -16.45 -13.08 -14.78
CA GLU A 230 -17.10 -13.82 -13.70
C GLU A 230 -17.27 -15.30 -14.03
N GLU A 231 -17.73 -15.65 -15.24
CA GLU A 231 -17.85 -17.05 -15.67
C GLU A 231 -16.50 -17.80 -15.68
N ARG A 232 -15.39 -17.07 -15.85
CA ARG A 232 -14.03 -17.62 -15.79
C ARG A 232 -13.46 -17.65 -14.37
N GLY A 233 -14.24 -17.20 -13.38
CA GLY A 233 -13.89 -17.22 -11.97
C GLY A 233 -13.18 -15.96 -11.48
N VAL A 234 -13.26 -14.85 -12.23
CA VAL A 234 -12.78 -13.53 -11.82
C VAL A 234 -14.00 -12.69 -11.40
N SER A 235 -14.52 -12.99 -10.22
CA SER A 235 -15.66 -12.31 -9.60
C SER A 235 -15.22 -11.30 -8.54
N ASN A 236 -16.17 -10.52 -8.00
CA ASN A 236 -15.92 -9.63 -6.86
C ASN A 236 -15.40 -10.41 -5.63
N GLU A 237 -15.94 -11.60 -5.33
CA GLU A 237 -15.43 -12.44 -4.26
C GLU A 237 -13.98 -12.90 -4.50
N PHE A 238 -13.63 -13.21 -5.75
CA PHE A 238 -12.27 -13.57 -6.12
C PHE A 238 -11.32 -12.39 -5.93
N ALA A 239 -11.72 -11.19 -6.38
CA ALA A 239 -10.91 -9.98 -6.27
C ALA A 239 -10.64 -9.59 -4.80
N GLU A 240 -11.58 -9.80 -3.87
CA GLU A 240 -11.30 -9.64 -2.42
C GLU A 240 -10.23 -10.63 -1.94
N LYS A 241 -10.35 -11.92 -2.28
CA LYS A 241 -9.35 -12.91 -1.87
C LYS A 241 -7.98 -12.67 -2.52
N LEU A 242 -7.97 -12.13 -3.74
CA LEU A 242 -6.75 -11.70 -4.43
C LEU A 242 -6.08 -10.53 -3.69
N SER A 243 -6.87 -9.56 -3.21
CA SER A 243 -6.38 -8.46 -2.36
C SER A 243 -5.79 -9.01 -1.06
N ASP A 244 -6.44 -9.98 -0.40
CA ASP A 244 -5.91 -10.60 0.82
C ASP A 244 -4.60 -11.38 0.54
N LEU A 245 -4.51 -12.06 -0.60
CA LEU A 245 -3.28 -12.75 -1.04
C LEU A 245 -2.15 -11.76 -1.32
N ALA A 246 -2.45 -10.67 -2.05
CA ALA A 246 -1.52 -9.59 -2.34
C ALA A 246 -1.03 -8.93 -1.06
N THR A 247 -1.92 -8.67 -0.11
CA THR A 247 -1.62 -8.09 1.21
C THR A 247 -0.61 -8.93 1.97
N LYS A 248 -0.82 -10.25 2.02
CA LYS A 248 0.14 -11.17 2.67
C LYS A 248 1.49 -11.17 1.97
N ARG A 249 1.49 -11.18 0.63
CA ARG A 249 2.73 -11.21 -0.15
C ARG A 249 3.53 -9.92 0.01
N GLU A 250 2.85 -8.79 -0.02
CA GLU A 250 3.45 -7.47 0.15
C GLU A 250 4.07 -7.36 1.55
N HIS A 251 3.34 -7.72 2.61
CA HIS A 251 3.87 -7.72 3.99
C HIS A 251 5.13 -8.60 4.14
N GLN A 252 5.14 -9.78 3.51
CA GLN A 252 6.32 -10.65 3.49
C GLN A 252 7.53 -9.98 2.82
N LEU A 253 7.32 -9.32 1.68
CA LEU A 253 8.38 -8.63 0.95
C LEU A 253 8.86 -7.40 1.71
N PHE A 254 7.98 -6.70 2.40
CA PHE A 254 8.32 -5.57 3.26
C PHE A 254 9.25 -6.00 4.40
N VAL A 255 8.93 -7.09 5.10
CA VAL A 255 9.84 -7.65 6.12
C VAL A 255 11.20 -8.02 5.50
N GLY A 256 11.19 -8.67 4.34
CA GLY A 256 12.43 -9.01 3.62
C GLY A 256 13.24 -7.77 3.22
N LEU A 257 12.58 -6.67 2.85
CA LEU A 257 13.24 -5.39 2.57
C LEU A 257 13.93 -4.85 3.82
N LEU A 258 13.27 -4.86 4.98
CA LEU A 258 13.86 -4.41 6.25
C LEU A 258 15.08 -5.26 6.64
N GLU A 259 15.02 -6.58 6.45
CA GLU A 259 16.14 -7.49 6.72
C GLU A 259 17.33 -7.24 5.78
N ASN A 260 17.05 -7.03 4.49
CA ASN A 260 18.08 -6.72 3.50
C ASN A 260 18.73 -5.36 3.77
N LEU A 261 17.92 -4.36 4.14
CA LEU A 261 18.41 -3.03 4.53
C LEU A 261 19.27 -3.13 5.79
N GLN A 262 18.84 -3.88 6.79
CA GLN A 262 19.62 -4.13 8.00
C GLN A 262 20.96 -4.80 7.66
N SER A 263 20.95 -5.82 6.81
CA SER A 263 22.18 -6.54 6.40
C SER A 263 23.15 -5.61 5.66
N PHE A 264 22.63 -4.79 4.75
CA PHE A 264 23.40 -3.77 4.04
C PHE A 264 24.05 -2.77 4.99
N VAL A 265 23.30 -2.23 5.96
CA VAL A 265 23.82 -1.28 6.95
C VAL A 265 24.82 -1.94 7.90
N GLN A 266 24.68 -3.23 8.19
CA GLN A 266 25.65 -4.02 8.95
C GLN A 266 26.92 -4.38 8.15
N GLY A 267 26.95 -4.14 6.84
CA GLY A 267 28.06 -4.50 5.98
C GLY A 267 28.22 -6.01 5.78
N LYS A 268 27.13 -6.77 5.82
CA LYS A 268 27.07 -8.22 5.57
C LYS A 268 26.59 -8.53 4.16
#